data_AF-A0A953P1P0-F1
#
_entry.id   AF-A0A953P1P0-F1
#
_cell.length_a   1.000
_cell.length_b   1.000
_cell.length_c   1.000
_cell.angle_alpha   90.00
_cell.angle_beta   90.00
_cell.angle_gamma   90.00
#
_symmetry.space_group_name_H-M   'P 1'
#
loop_
_entity.id
_entity.type
_entity.pdbx_description
1 polymer ?
#
loop_
_entity_poly.entity_id
_entity_poly.type
_entity_poly.pdbx_seq_one_letter_code
_entity_poly.pdbx_strand_id
1 'polypeptide(L)'
;MNCHDVKENLIDLLAEGPADPAVAAHVKECQACTQELESLRSTMALMDEWEAPEPSPYFLTRLHAHVREEQAKPQRWFAWLSRPAMAVSLAAVLVVGGASIPLIRYAISNRTTQTAGSAVNDLDSLGRNHDLLVSTDLLDELSGGPSDDVTDSDI
;
A
#
# COMPACT_ATOMS: atom_id res chain seq x y z
N MET A 1 18.75 1.38 26.13
CA MET A 1 18.88 2.13 24.87
C MET A 1 20.33 2.40 24.60
N ASN A 2 20.79 2.31 23.35
CA ASN A 2 22.18 2.60 23.03
C ASN A 2 22.35 4.10 22.75
N CYS A 3 23.59 4.58 22.87
CA CYS A 3 23.89 5.99 22.58
C CYS A 3 23.58 6.34 21.11
N HIS A 4 23.75 5.39 20.19
CA HIS A 4 23.46 5.61 18.76
C HIS A 4 21.98 5.97 18.53
N ASP A 5 21.07 5.14 19.06
CA ASP A 5 19.62 5.36 18.94
C ASP A 5 19.20 6.70 19.57
N VAL A 6 19.81 7.07 20.70
CA VAL A 6 19.53 8.35 21.36
C VAL A 6 19.97 9.53 20.51
N LYS A 7 21.17 9.46 19.91
CA LYS A 7 21.72 10.52 19.05
C LYS A 7 20.83 10.86 17.87
N GLU A 8 20.25 9.83 17.24
CA GLU A 8 19.35 10.01 16.10
C GLU A 8 18.05 10.73 16.50
N ASN A 9 17.64 10.62 17.76
CA ASN A 9 16.40 11.19 18.29
C ASN A 9 16.64 12.37 19.26
N LEU A 10 17.85 12.95 19.31
CA LEU A 10 18.14 14.09 20.19
C LEU A 10 17.35 15.35 19.79
N ILE A 11 17.09 15.54 18.49
CA ILE A 11 16.35 16.70 17.97
C ILE A 11 14.90 16.71 18.46
N ASP A 12 14.30 15.53 18.65
CA ASP A 12 12.92 15.43 19.13
C ASP A 12 12.75 15.96 20.55
N LEU A 13 13.82 15.97 21.36
CA LEU A 13 13.84 16.61 22.68
C LEU A 13 13.91 18.15 22.62
N LEU A 14 14.23 18.72 21.46
CA LEU A 14 14.32 20.17 21.22
C LEU A 14 13.08 20.71 20.49
N ALA A 15 12.39 19.88 19.73
CA ALA A 15 11.16 20.26 19.04
C ALA A 15 9.99 20.43 20.01
N GLU A 16 9.04 21.31 19.65
CA GLU A 16 7.75 21.42 20.34
C GLU A 16 6.86 20.22 19.94
N GLY A 17 7.09 19.07 20.57
CA GLY A 17 6.40 17.83 20.23
C GLY A 17 6.56 16.72 21.28
N PRO A 18 5.85 15.59 21.10
CA PRO A 18 6.00 14.44 21.98
C PRO A 18 7.36 13.78 21.77
N ALA A 19 8.26 13.92 22.75
CA ALA A 19 9.53 13.22 22.76
C ALA A 19 9.42 11.85 23.48
N ASP A 20 10.19 10.87 23.03
CA ASP A 20 10.23 9.56 23.68
C ASP A 20 10.85 9.67 25.10
N PRO A 21 10.12 9.27 26.17
CA PRO A 21 10.62 9.31 27.53
C PRO A 21 11.89 8.46 27.74
N ALA A 22 12.12 7.42 26.94
CA ALA A 22 13.33 6.60 27.03
C ALA A 22 14.58 7.39 26.61
N VAL A 23 14.46 8.30 25.63
CA VAL A 23 15.56 9.16 25.16
C VAL A 23 15.90 10.17 26.27
N ALA A 24 14.86 10.80 26.86
CA ALA A 24 15.03 11.72 27.98
C ALA A 24 15.65 11.05 29.22
N ALA A 25 15.28 9.79 29.51
CA ALA A 25 15.87 9.03 30.60
C ALA A 25 17.36 8.73 30.35
N HIS A 26 17.71 8.27 29.14
CA HIS A 26 19.10 7.96 28.80
C HIS A 26 20.00 9.19 28.86
N VAL A 27 19.54 10.34 28.35
CA VAL A 27 20.32 11.58 28.39
C VAL A 27 20.69 11.95 29.83
N LYS A 28 19.79 11.78 30.80
CA LYS A 28 20.08 12.06 32.22
C LYS A 28 21.17 11.17 32.83
N GLU A 29 21.33 9.96 32.31
CA GLU A 29 22.27 8.96 32.81
C GLU A 29 23.60 8.97 32.04
N CYS A 30 23.61 9.46 30.80
CA CYS A 30 24.77 9.44 29.91
C CYS A 30 25.34 10.85 29.67
N GLN A 31 26.55 11.10 30.18
CA GLN A 31 27.24 12.38 30.05
C GLN A 31 27.52 12.75 28.58
N ALA A 32 27.89 11.77 27.74
CA ALA A 32 28.17 12.02 26.33
C ALA A 32 26.92 12.53 25.57
N CYS A 33 25.77 11.89 25.79
CA CYS A 33 24.51 12.33 25.18
C CYS A 33 24.03 13.68 25.74
N THR A 34 24.28 13.97 27.02
CA THR A 34 23.99 15.30 27.60
C THR A 34 24.82 16.38 26.92
N GLN A 35 26.12 16.14 26.71
CA GLN A 35 27.01 17.12 26.08
C GLN A 35 26.63 17.41 24.63
N GLU A 36 26.22 16.37 23.88
CA GLU A 36 25.73 16.54 22.50
C GLU A 36 24.38 17.27 22.45
N LEU A 37 23.47 17.00 23.39
CA LEU A 37 22.22 17.74 23.47
C LEU A 37 22.51 19.23 23.73
N GLU A 38 23.44 19.54 24.63
CA GLU A 38 23.80 20.92 24.94
C GLU A 38 24.46 21.65 23.76
N SER A 39 25.26 20.95 22.94
CA SER A 39 25.82 21.54 21.71
C SER A 39 24.74 21.80 20.64
N LEU A 40 23.73 20.94 20.55
CA LEU A 40 22.56 21.17 19.70
C LEU A 40 21.75 22.40 20.18
N ARG A 41 21.51 22.52 21.50
CA ARG A 41 20.83 23.68 22.09
C ARG A 41 21.56 24.99 21.82
N SER A 42 22.87 25.02 21.99
CA SER A 42 23.65 26.22 21.72
C SER A 42 23.60 26.62 20.25
N THR A 43 23.59 25.63 19.34
CA THR A 43 23.43 25.88 17.90
C THR A 43 22.06 26.46 17.58
N MET A 44 20.98 25.91 18.16
CA MET A 44 19.61 26.43 17.99
C MET A 44 19.48 27.86 18.55
N ALA A 45 20.08 28.13 19.72
CA ALA A 45 20.08 29.47 20.31
C ALA A 45 20.79 30.51 19.43
N LEU A 46 21.85 30.14 18.71
CA LEU A 46 22.49 31.01 17.72
C LEU A 46 21.60 31.26 16.50
N MET A 47 20.77 30.29 16.10
CA MET A 47 19.81 30.47 15.00
C MET A 47 18.66 31.39 15.41
N ASP A 48 18.24 31.34 16.68
CA ASP A 48 17.18 32.21 17.22
C ASP A 48 17.61 33.69 17.33
N GLU A 49 18.92 33.98 17.31
CA GLU A 49 19.43 35.36 17.23
C GLU A 49 19.10 36.03 15.89
N TRP A 50 18.79 35.24 14.84
CA TRP A 50 18.40 35.79 13.55
C TRP A 50 17.05 36.52 13.66
N GLU A 51 17.08 37.85 13.47
CA GLU A 51 15.86 38.65 13.37
C GLU A 51 15.22 38.53 11.98
N ALA A 52 13.98 38.04 11.94
CA ALA A 52 13.26 37.89 10.68
C ALA A 52 12.95 39.27 10.07
N PRO A 53 13.21 39.49 8.76
CA PRO A 53 12.89 40.75 8.12
C PRO A 53 11.37 40.99 8.11
N GLU A 54 10.96 42.27 8.21
CA GLU A 54 9.54 42.62 8.19
C GLU A 54 8.90 42.13 6.88
N PRO A 55 7.80 41.35 6.95
CA PRO A 55 7.13 40.87 5.75
C PRO A 55 6.58 42.04 4.94
N SER A 56 6.58 41.92 3.60
CA SER A 56 6.05 42.99 2.76
C SER A 56 4.59 43.33 3.14
N PRO A 57 4.16 44.61 3.05
CA PRO A 57 2.84 45.05 3.51
C PRO A 57 1.62 44.30 2.95
N TYR A 58 1.78 43.59 1.83
CA TYR A 58 0.72 42.81 1.17
C TYR A 58 0.90 41.30 1.24
N PHE A 59 1.95 40.82 1.90
CA PHE A 59 2.27 39.39 1.98
C PHE A 59 1.12 38.59 2.56
N LEU A 60 0.64 38.98 3.74
CA LEU A 60 -0.46 38.28 4.42
C LEU A 60 -1.76 38.35 3.63
N THR A 61 -2.05 39.48 2.98
CA THR A 61 -3.24 39.62 2.14
C THR A 61 -3.21 38.66 0.96
N ARG A 62 -2.08 38.55 0.26
CA ARG A 62 -1.92 37.62 -0.87
C ARG A 62 -1.94 36.17 -0.40
N LEU A 63 -1.27 35.87 0.71
CA LEU A 63 -1.29 34.53 1.31
C LEU A 63 -2.72 34.11 1.67
N HIS A 64 -3.48 34.97 2.34
CA HIS A 64 -4.87 34.69 2.70
C HIS A 64 -5.76 34.52 1.47
N ALA A 65 -5.54 35.29 0.40
CA ALA A 65 -6.25 35.12 -0.86
C ALA A 65 -5.98 33.72 -1.44
N HIS A 66 -4.72 33.30 -1.53
CA HIS A 66 -4.36 31.97 -2.03
C HIS A 66 -4.88 30.82 -1.16
N VAL A 67 -4.84 30.97 0.16
CA VAL A 67 -5.41 29.96 1.08
C VAL A 67 -6.91 29.81 0.85
N ARG A 68 -7.63 30.92 0.68
CA ARG A 68 -9.07 30.88 0.36
C ARG A 68 -9.33 30.27 -1.01
N GLU A 69 -8.51 30.58 -2.02
CA GLU A 69 -8.63 29.98 -3.35
C GLU A 69 -8.44 28.46 -3.31
N GLU A 70 -7.43 27.96 -2.60
CA GLU A 70 -7.20 26.53 -2.48
C GLU A 70 -8.26 25.83 -1.61
N GLN A 71 -8.76 26.47 -0.54
CA GLN A 71 -9.88 25.94 0.25
C GLN A 71 -11.20 25.95 -0.52
N ALA A 72 -11.44 26.96 -1.35
CA ALA A 72 -12.63 27.06 -2.20
C ALA A 72 -12.55 26.18 -3.44
N LYS A 73 -11.37 25.66 -3.78
CA LYS A 73 -11.19 24.68 -4.83
C LYS A 73 -11.90 23.40 -4.36
N PRO A 74 -13.02 23.00 -4.98
CA PRO A 74 -13.67 21.77 -4.57
C PRO A 74 -12.66 20.64 -4.69
N GLN A 75 -12.64 19.69 -3.75
CA GLN A 75 -11.87 18.46 -3.95
C GLN A 75 -12.45 17.75 -5.17
N ARG A 76 -11.82 17.97 -6.32
CA ARG A 76 -12.32 17.63 -7.65
C ARG A 76 -12.09 16.15 -7.98
N TRP A 77 -12.18 15.25 -7.00
CA TRP A 77 -12.05 13.80 -7.22
C TRP A 77 -13.08 13.29 -8.23
N PHE A 78 -14.29 13.87 -8.24
CA PHE A 78 -15.33 13.62 -9.23
C PHE A 78 -15.63 14.79 -10.17
N ALA A 79 -14.68 15.70 -10.35
CA ALA A 79 -14.89 16.79 -11.30
C ALA A 79 -15.04 16.34 -12.76
N TRP A 80 -14.67 15.10 -13.08
CA TRP A 80 -14.97 14.52 -14.38
C TRP A 80 -16.48 14.25 -14.53
N LEU A 81 -17.19 13.96 -13.44
CA LEU A 81 -18.62 13.62 -13.44
C LEU A 81 -19.52 14.85 -13.61
N SER A 82 -19.03 16.05 -13.26
CA SER A 82 -19.76 17.31 -13.49
C SER A 82 -19.80 17.73 -14.96
N ARG A 83 -19.22 16.95 -15.89
CA ARG A 83 -19.43 17.13 -17.32
C ARG A 83 -20.67 16.35 -17.75
N PRO A 84 -21.70 17.00 -18.33
CA PRO A 84 -22.96 16.35 -18.65
C PRO A 84 -22.78 15.14 -19.59
N ALA A 85 -21.80 15.18 -20.48
CA ALA A 85 -21.47 14.07 -21.37
C ALA A 85 -20.99 12.79 -20.63
N MET A 86 -20.30 12.93 -19.50
CA MET A 86 -19.76 11.80 -18.71
C MET A 86 -20.80 11.24 -17.74
N ALA A 87 -21.73 12.07 -17.25
CA ALA A 87 -22.85 11.61 -16.44
C ALA A 87 -23.80 10.71 -17.26
N VAL A 88 -24.06 11.06 -18.53
CA VAL A 88 -24.91 10.26 -19.42
C VAL A 88 -24.29 8.91 -19.76
N SER A 89 -22.98 8.86 -20.04
CA SER A 89 -22.32 7.58 -20.35
C SER A 89 -22.29 6.64 -19.15
N LEU A 90 -22.03 7.15 -17.94
CA LEU A 90 -22.09 6.35 -16.71
C LEU A 90 -23.50 5.80 -16.46
N ALA A 91 -24.53 6.64 -16.61
CA ALA A 91 -25.92 6.21 -16.46
C ALA A 91 -26.31 5.12 -17.47
N ALA A 92 -25.87 5.26 -18.72
CA ALA A 92 -26.10 4.23 -19.75
C ALA A 92 -25.41 2.91 -19.40
N VAL A 93 -24.16 2.94 -18.93
CA VAL A 93 -23.45 1.73 -18.49
C VAL A 93 -24.13 1.07 -17.30
N LEU A 94 -24.62 1.83 -16.32
CA LEU A 94 -25.33 1.29 -15.16
C LEU A 94 -26.69 0.67 -15.53
N VAL A 95 -27.42 1.27 -16.47
CA VAL A 95 -28.69 0.71 -16.96
C VAL A 95 -28.46 -0.57 -17.75
N VAL A 96 -27.50 -0.57 -18.67
CA VAL A 96 -27.17 -1.76 -19.49
C VAL A 96 -26.57 -2.88 -18.63
N GLY A 97 -25.64 -2.54 -17.73
CA GLY A 97 -25.02 -3.48 -16.79
C GLY A 97 -26.00 -3.99 -15.72
N GLY A 98 -26.87 -3.13 -15.20
CA GLY A 98 -27.90 -3.51 -14.24
C GLY A 98 -28.98 -4.41 -14.84
N ALA A 99 -29.37 -4.17 -16.09
CA ALA A 99 -30.34 -4.99 -16.81
C ALA A 99 -29.75 -6.32 -17.31
N SER A 100 -28.44 -6.40 -17.58
CA SER A 100 -27.80 -7.63 -18.04
C SER A 100 -27.70 -8.69 -16.93
N ILE A 101 -27.52 -8.29 -15.67
CA ILE A 101 -27.43 -9.22 -14.52
C ILE A 101 -28.68 -10.13 -14.36
N PRO A 102 -29.93 -9.63 -14.31
CA PRO A 102 -31.11 -10.49 -14.21
C PRO A 102 -31.31 -11.32 -15.48
N LEU A 103 -30.94 -10.81 -16.65
CA LEU A 103 -31.07 -11.50 -17.94
C LEU A 103 -30.09 -12.69 -18.04
N ILE A 104 -28.85 -12.49 -17.60
CA ILE A 104 -27.84 -13.54 -17.49
C ILE A 104 -28.26 -14.56 -16.43
N ARG A 105 -28.75 -14.12 -15.26
CA ARG A 105 -29.27 -15.04 -14.22
C ARG A 105 -30.44 -15.88 -14.71
N TYR A 106 -31.37 -15.28 -15.46
CA TYR A 106 -32.48 -16.00 -16.08
C TYR A 106 -31.99 -17.01 -17.12
N ALA A 107 -31.05 -16.62 -17.98
CA ALA A 107 -30.47 -17.49 -19.00
C ALA A 107 -29.65 -18.64 -18.40
N ILE A 108 -28.93 -18.42 -17.30
CA ILE A 108 -28.16 -19.46 -16.59
C ILE A 108 -29.10 -20.41 -15.84
N SER A 109 -30.14 -19.89 -15.16
CA SER A 109 -31.11 -20.72 -14.45
C SER A 109 -31.82 -21.73 -15.35
N ASN A 110 -32.10 -21.35 -16.61
CA ASN A 110 -32.68 -22.25 -17.60
C ASN A 110 -31.68 -23.29 -18.16
N ARG A 111 -30.38 -23.10 -17.96
CA ARG A 111 -29.34 -24.08 -18.35
C ARG A 111 -29.00 -25.07 -17.24
N THR A 112 -29.23 -24.73 -15.97
CA THR A 112 -28.91 -25.61 -14.84
C THR A 112 -29.73 -26.91 -14.84
N THR A 113 -30.87 -26.96 -15.51
CA THR A 113 -31.66 -28.19 -15.70
C THR A 113 -31.07 -29.16 -16.72
N GLN A 114 -30.02 -28.79 -17.47
CA GLN A 114 -29.45 -29.61 -18.55
C GLN A 114 -28.00 -30.07 -18.30
N THR A 115 -27.38 -29.73 -17.17
CA THR A 115 -26.03 -30.19 -16.81
C THR A 115 -25.92 -30.56 -15.33
N ALA A 116 -26.85 -31.37 -14.83
CA ALA A 116 -26.53 -32.24 -13.71
C ALA A 116 -25.75 -33.44 -14.27
N GLY A 117 -24.45 -33.24 -14.54
CA GLY A 117 -23.54 -34.36 -14.73
C GLY A 117 -23.64 -35.21 -13.47
N SER A 118 -24.09 -36.47 -13.60
CA SER A 118 -24.21 -37.36 -12.46
C SER A 118 -22.84 -37.54 -11.81
N ALA A 119 -22.79 -37.70 -10.48
CA ALA A 119 -21.54 -37.87 -9.73
C ALA A 119 -20.60 -38.94 -10.33
N VAL A 120 -21.17 -39.95 -11.01
CA VAL A 120 -20.42 -40.97 -11.76
C VAL A 120 -19.62 -40.41 -12.94
N ASN A 121 -20.11 -39.39 -13.66
CA ASN A 121 -19.36 -38.75 -14.74
C ASN A 121 -18.16 -37.94 -14.21
N ASP A 122 -18.29 -37.41 -12.98
CA ASP A 122 -17.20 -36.69 -12.30
C ASP A 122 -16.09 -37.66 -11.85
N LEU A 123 -16.49 -38.80 -11.25
CA LEU A 123 -15.57 -39.90 -10.92
C LEU A 123 -14.87 -40.51 -12.15
N ASP A 124 -15.59 -40.67 -13.26
CA ASP A 124 -15.03 -41.13 -14.54
C ASP A 124 -13.98 -40.14 -15.09
N SER A 125 -14.21 -38.83 -14.91
CA SER A 125 -13.24 -37.80 -15.32
C SER A 125 -11.95 -37.83 -14.47
N LEU A 126 -12.07 -38.07 -13.17
CA LEU A 126 -10.92 -38.20 -12.26
C LEU A 126 -10.14 -39.50 -12.54
N GLY A 127 -10.83 -40.59 -12.84
CA GLY A 127 -10.22 -41.87 -13.22
C GLY A 127 -9.35 -41.76 -14.48
N ARG A 128 -9.85 -41.09 -15.52
CA ARG A 128 -9.07 -40.87 -16.76
C ARG A 128 -7.78 -40.07 -16.54
N ASN A 129 -7.81 -39.06 -15.66
CA ASN A 129 -6.61 -38.28 -15.35
C ASN A 129 -5.56 -39.10 -14.59
N HIS A 130 -6.01 -40.01 -13.71
CA HIS A 130 -5.09 -40.90 -13.00
C HIS A 130 -4.37 -41.85 -13.94
N ASP A 131 -5.09 -42.46 -14.90
CA ASP A 131 -4.49 -43.35 -15.89
C ASP A 131 -3.45 -42.64 -16.77
N LEU A 132 -3.68 -41.36 -17.10
CA LEU A 132 -2.70 -40.56 -17.84
C LEU A 132 -1.40 -40.36 -17.05
N LEU A 133 -1.47 -40.06 -15.75
CA LEU A 133 -0.29 -39.88 -14.91
C LEU A 133 0.53 -41.18 -14.78
N VAL A 134 -0.13 -42.32 -14.65
CA VAL A 134 0.55 -43.62 -14.62
C VAL A 134 1.21 -43.92 -15.97
N SER A 135 0.53 -43.62 -17.08
CA SER A 135 1.12 -43.80 -18.41
C SER A 135 2.34 -42.92 -18.65
N THR A 136 2.37 -41.69 -18.09
CA THR A 136 3.54 -40.81 -18.20
C THR A 136 4.72 -41.31 -17.39
N ASP A 137 4.47 -41.86 -16.21
CA ASP A 137 5.50 -42.45 -15.34
C ASP A 137 6.13 -43.68 -16.02
N LEU A 138 5.30 -44.55 -16.60
CA LEU A 138 5.76 -45.71 -17.39
C LEU A 138 6.53 -45.30 -18.65
N LEU A 139 6.17 -44.17 -19.28
CA LEU A 139 6.91 -43.63 -20.43
C LEU A 139 8.26 -43.06 -20.00
N ASP A 140 8.36 -42.44 -18.84
CA ASP A 140 9.62 -41.92 -18.28
C ASP A 140 10.58 -43.07 -17.94
N GLU A 141 10.06 -44.14 -17.34
CA GLU A 141 10.84 -45.34 -16.99
C GLU A 141 11.34 -46.11 -18.23
N LEU A 142 10.56 -46.16 -19.32
CA LEU A 142 10.96 -46.80 -20.58
C LEU A 142 11.85 -45.91 -21.46
N SER A 143 11.79 -44.58 -21.30
CA SER A 143 12.58 -43.64 -22.11
C SER A 143 13.93 -43.26 -21.50
N GLY A 144 14.25 -43.77 -20.31
CA GLY A 144 15.54 -43.57 -19.66
C GLY A 144 15.77 -42.12 -19.23
N GLY A 145 14.78 -41.53 -18.55
CA GLY A 145 14.85 -40.16 -18.02
C GLY A 145 16.05 -39.95 -17.08
N PRO A 146 16.63 -38.73 -17.03
CA PRO A 146 17.89 -38.45 -16.36
C PRO A 146 17.80 -38.67 -14.84
N SER A 147 18.80 -39.36 -14.29
CA SER A 147 19.00 -39.49 -12.84
C SER A 147 19.49 -38.16 -12.26
N ASP A 148 18.65 -37.51 -11.46
CA ASP A 148 19.03 -36.34 -10.65
C ASP A 148 19.87 -36.79 -9.45
N ASP A 149 21.14 -37.11 -9.69
CA ASP A 149 22.15 -37.28 -8.63
C ASP A 149 22.61 -35.89 -8.16
N VAL A 150 21.93 -35.35 -7.14
CA VAL A 150 22.40 -34.14 -6.45
C VAL A 150 23.48 -34.57 -5.46
N THR A 151 24.72 -34.41 -5.90
CA THR A 151 25.90 -34.43 -5.04
C THR A 151 25.85 -33.24 -4.08
N ASP A 152 25.68 -33.55 -2.81
CA ASP A 152 25.96 -32.65 -1.69
C ASP A 152 27.48 -32.68 -1.45
N SER A 153 28.18 -31.62 -1.82
CA SER A 153 29.59 -31.40 -1.50
C SER A 153 29.90 -29.93 -1.19
N ASP A 154 30.24 -29.70 0.08
CA ASP A 154 31.07 -28.64 0.66
C ASP A 154 30.61 -27.18 0.56
N ILE A 155 30.00 -26.66 1.66
CA ILE A 155 30.52 -25.60 2.56
C ILE A 155 29.54 -25.37 3.73
#